data_AF-A0A4U1J1H6-F1
#
_entry.id   AF-A0A4U1J1H6-F1
#
_cell.length_a   1.000
_cell.length_b   1.000
_cell.length_c   1.000
_cell.angle_alpha   90.00
_cell.angle_beta   90.00
_cell.angle_gamma   90.00
#
_symmetry.space_group_name_H-M   'P 1'
#
loop_
_entity.id
_entity.type
_entity.pdbx_description
1 polymer ?
#
loop_
_entity_poly.entity_id
_entity_poly.type
_entity_poly.pdbx_seq_one_letter_code
_entity_poly.pdbx_strand_id
1 'polypeptide(L)'
;MCGDGFVEDGVEACDDGNDDDTDGCKNDCSLATCGDGVVQADEACDDGNDDDTDACLSTCENASCGDGAVQSGVEECDDGNQADGDGCSASCADEGQGGAGGGGGAGGAGGAGGAGGAGGAGGDAGA
;
A
#
# COMPACT_ATOMS: atom_id res chain seq x y z
N MET A 1 -26.35 -15.82 10.57
CA MET A 1 -25.24 -16.68 10.02
C MET A 1 -24.92 -16.00 8.72
N CYS A 2 -23.65 -15.72 8.41
CA CYS A 2 -23.37 -14.89 7.22
C CYS A 2 -23.98 -15.45 5.94
N GLY A 3 -24.57 -14.58 5.14
CA GLY A 3 -25.19 -14.90 3.86
C GLY A 3 -26.67 -15.32 3.98
N ASP A 4 -27.31 -15.13 5.14
CA ASP A 4 -28.72 -15.49 5.33
C ASP A 4 -29.71 -14.37 4.94
N GLY A 5 -29.18 -13.20 4.58
CA GLY A 5 -29.91 -12.03 4.10
C GLY A 5 -30.38 -11.11 5.22
N PHE A 6 -29.91 -11.30 6.45
CA PHE A 6 -30.30 -10.49 7.61
C PHE A 6 -29.08 -10.05 8.41
N VAL A 7 -28.92 -8.75 8.62
CA VAL A 7 -27.89 -8.20 9.51
C VAL A 7 -28.38 -8.20 10.97
N GLU A 8 -27.75 -9.01 11.81
CA GLU A 8 -27.94 -9.07 13.26
C GLU A 8 -26.95 -8.15 14.01
N ASP A 9 -27.46 -7.09 14.63
CA ASP A 9 -26.67 -6.09 15.35
C ASP A 9 -25.81 -6.73 16.46
N GLY A 10 -24.49 -6.49 16.40
CA GLY A 10 -23.51 -7.02 17.35
C GLY A 10 -23.12 -8.49 17.14
N VAL A 11 -23.63 -9.15 16.09
CA VAL A 11 -23.23 -10.49 15.67
C VAL A 11 -22.39 -10.42 14.40
N GLU A 12 -22.84 -9.63 13.42
CA GLU A 12 -22.14 -9.41 12.15
C GLU A 12 -22.00 -7.92 11.80
N ALA A 13 -20.96 -7.58 11.05
CA ALA A 13 -20.75 -6.20 10.56
C ALA A 13 -21.58 -5.93 9.29
N CYS A 14 -21.87 -6.97 8.53
CA CYS A 14 -22.65 -6.96 7.29
C CYS A 14 -23.26 -8.34 7.05
N ASP A 15 -24.25 -8.39 6.16
CA ASP A 15 -24.79 -9.60 5.53
C ASP A 15 -25.45 -9.12 4.24
N ASP A 16 -25.03 -9.68 3.12
CA ASP A 16 -25.49 -9.30 1.79
C ASP A 16 -26.30 -10.44 1.12
N GLY A 17 -26.53 -11.53 1.85
CA GLY A 17 -27.36 -12.66 1.46
C GLY A 17 -26.71 -13.62 0.47
N ASN A 18 -25.38 -13.64 0.35
CA ASN A 18 -24.67 -14.58 -0.52
C ASN A 18 -23.38 -15.17 0.12
N ASP A 19 -22.64 -16.00 -0.63
CA ASP A 19 -21.41 -16.68 -0.18
C ASP A 19 -20.16 -16.23 -1.00
N ASP A 20 -20.10 -14.97 -1.45
CA ASP A 20 -19.07 -14.38 -2.32
C ASP A 20 -18.17 -13.41 -1.53
N ASP A 21 -16.89 -13.74 -1.38
CA ASP A 21 -15.92 -12.88 -0.68
C ASP A 21 -15.44 -11.67 -1.52
N THR A 22 -15.91 -11.54 -2.77
CA THR A 22 -15.45 -10.52 -3.73
C THR A 22 -16.42 -9.33 -3.87
N ASP A 23 -17.35 -9.20 -2.94
CA ASP A 23 -18.20 -8.03 -2.79
C ASP A 23 -18.06 -7.35 -1.42
N GLY A 24 -18.96 -6.41 -1.12
CA GLY A 24 -18.86 -5.58 0.08
C GLY A 24 -18.98 -6.32 1.41
N CYS A 25 -19.40 -7.60 1.43
CA CYS A 25 -19.50 -8.40 2.64
C CYS A 25 -18.89 -9.78 2.47
N LYS A 26 -17.90 -10.10 3.31
CA LYS A 26 -17.26 -11.41 3.27
C LYS A 26 -18.13 -12.48 3.92
N ASN A 27 -17.80 -13.73 3.60
CA ASN A 27 -18.40 -14.94 4.16
C ASN A 27 -18.21 -15.10 5.67
N ASP A 28 -17.25 -14.38 6.26
CA ASP A 28 -17.03 -14.33 7.70
C ASP A 28 -17.73 -13.13 8.38
N CYS A 29 -18.57 -12.40 7.64
CA CYS A 29 -19.36 -11.28 8.11
C CYS A 29 -18.53 -10.07 8.56
N SER A 30 -17.30 -9.98 8.04
CA SER A 30 -16.52 -8.76 8.03
C SER A 30 -16.79 -7.96 6.75
N LEU A 31 -16.66 -6.64 6.87
CA LEU A 31 -16.69 -5.76 5.70
C LEU A 31 -15.44 -6.03 4.87
N ALA A 32 -15.61 -6.09 3.55
CA ALA A 32 -14.49 -6.06 2.63
C ALA A 32 -13.74 -4.73 2.73
N THR A 33 -12.41 -4.79 2.69
CA THR A 33 -11.53 -3.62 2.80
C THR A 33 -10.25 -3.85 2.02
N CYS A 34 -9.81 -2.84 1.29
CA CYS A 34 -8.48 -2.85 0.69
C CYS A 34 -7.38 -3.25 1.68
N GLY A 35 -6.51 -4.18 1.25
CA GLY A 35 -5.41 -4.73 2.04
C GLY A 35 -5.80 -5.99 2.82
N ASP A 36 -6.91 -6.63 2.45
CA ASP A 36 -7.41 -7.85 3.09
C ASP A 36 -7.04 -9.13 2.32
N GLY A 37 -6.39 -8.97 1.17
CA GLY A 37 -5.90 -10.03 0.30
C GLY A 37 -6.96 -10.61 -0.63
N VAL A 38 -8.14 -10.00 -0.72
CA VAL A 38 -9.22 -10.40 -1.61
C VAL A 38 -9.63 -9.24 -2.49
N VAL A 39 -9.36 -9.37 -3.79
CA VAL A 39 -9.71 -8.36 -4.79
C VAL A 39 -11.23 -8.21 -4.90
N GLN A 40 -11.73 -7.06 -4.48
CA GLN A 40 -13.13 -6.68 -4.56
C GLN A 40 -13.50 -6.12 -5.94
N ALA A 41 -14.80 -6.00 -6.21
CA ALA A 41 -15.30 -5.51 -7.51
C ALA A 41 -14.82 -4.10 -7.89
N ASP A 42 -14.49 -3.26 -6.92
CA ASP A 42 -13.97 -1.90 -7.08
C ASP A 42 -12.45 -1.77 -6.91
N GLU A 43 -11.73 -2.88 -6.71
CA GLU A 43 -10.28 -2.90 -6.54
C GLU A 43 -9.58 -3.38 -7.82
N ALA A 44 -8.43 -2.77 -8.14
CA ALA A 44 -7.61 -3.19 -9.27
C ALA A 44 -6.64 -4.33 -8.89
N CYS A 45 -6.31 -4.42 -7.61
CA CYS A 45 -5.46 -5.43 -6.97
C CYS A 45 -5.73 -5.40 -5.45
N ASP A 46 -5.35 -6.46 -4.74
CA ASP A 46 -5.24 -6.51 -3.29
C ASP A 46 -4.23 -7.63 -2.96
N ASP A 47 -3.07 -7.25 -2.43
CA ASP A 47 -2.00 -8.17 -2.07
C ASP A 47 -1.89 -8.40 -0.54
N GLY A 48 -2.84 -7.84 0.21
CA GLY A 48 -2.98 -8.03 1.65
C GLY A 48 -2.01 -7.19 2.49
N ASN A 49 -1.44 -6.11 1.96
CA ASN A 49 -0.53 -5.25 2.72
C ASN A 49 -0.69 -3.74 2.38
N ASP A 50 0.03 -2.88 3.12
CA ASP A 50 -0.01 -1.41 3.00
C ASP A 50 1.28 -0.83 2.39
N ASP A 51 2.01 -1.59 1.57
CA ASP A 51 3.31 -1.22 0.98
C ASP A 51 3.17 -0.65 -0.44
N ASP A 52 3.22 0.68 -0.54
CA ASP A 52 3.17 1.38 -1.84
C ASP A 52 4.43 1.18 -2.70
N THR A 53 5.40 0.36 -2.29
CA THR A 53 6.64 0.08 -3.04
C THR A 53 6.62 -1.24 -3.82
N ASP A 54 5.47 -1.90 -3.91
CA ASP A 54 5.27 -3.09 -4.74
C ASP A 54 4.22 -2.87 -5.85
N ALA A 55 3.66 -3.94 -6.40
CA ALA A 55 2.72 -3.85 -7.53
C ALA A 55 1.33 -3.37 -7.16
N CYS A 56 0.94 -3.47 -5.89
CA CYS A 56 -0.38 -3.09 -5.41
C CYS A 56 -0.25 -2.03 -4.32
N LEU A 57 -0.74 -0.82 -4.61
CA LEU A 57 -0.71 0.25 -3.63
C LEU A 57 -1.67 -0.05 -2.48
N SER A 58 -1.44 0.57 -1.31
CA SER A 58 -2.34 0.57 -0.15
C SER A 58 -3.74 1.14 -0.43
N THR A 59 -3.95 1.70 -1.62
CA THR A 59 -5.24 2.16 -2.13
C THR A 59 -5.91 1.16 -3.08
N CYS A 60 -5.37 -0.06 -3.22
CA CYS A 60 -5.85 -1.13 -4.11
C CYS A 60 -5.90 -0.72 -5.59
N GLU A 61 -4.98 0.16 -5.94
CA GLU A 61 -4.69 0.55 -7.32
C GLU A 61 -3.36 -0.08 -7.73
N ASN A 62 -3.24 -0.46 -9.00
CA ASN A 62 -1.97 -0.97 -9.50
C ASN A 62 -0.94 0.17 -9.54
N ALA A 63 0.31 -0.17 -9.19
CA ALA A 63 1.47 0.69 -9.40
C ALA A 63 1.55 1.23 -10.83
N SER A 64 2.03 2.47 -10.99
CA SER A 64 2.09 3.11 -12.31
C SER A 64 3.40 3.84 -12.56
N CYS A 65 4.00 3.58 -13.71
CA CYS A 65 5.20 4.29 -14.15
C CYS A 65 4.98 5.81 -14.23
N GLY A 66 5.89 6.56 -13.61
CA GLY A 66 5.89 8.02 -13.53
C GLY A 66 5.09 8.57 -12.35
N ASP A 67 4.78 7.76 -11.34
CA ASP A 67 4.08 8.19 -10.13
C ASP A 67 5.01 8.76 -9.05
N GLY A 68 6.32 8.69 -9.28
CA GLY A 68 7.34 9.26 -8.40
C GLY A 68 7.89 8.27 -7.38
N ALA A 69 7.50 7.00 -7.44
CA ALA A 69 8.04 5.92 -6.63
C ALA A 69 8.60 4.81 -7.53
N VAL A 70 9.56 4.02 -7.02
CA VAL A 70 10.09 2.85 -7.76
C VAL A 70 9.56 1.56 -7.13
N GLN A 71 8.74 0.84 -7.90
CA GLN A 71 7.97 -0.30 -7.40
C GLN A 71 8.71 -1.59 -7.73
N SER A 72 9.13 -2.31 -6.68
CA SER A 72 10.06 -3.42 -6.78
C SER A 72 9.47 -4.57 -7.61
N GLY A 73 10.11 -4.87 -8.75
CA GLY A 73 9.69 -5.94 -9.65
C GLY A 73 8.58 -5.52 -10.63
N VAL A 74 8.12 -4.28 -10.55
CA VAL A 74 7.23 -3.64 -11.53
C VAL A 74 8.05 -2.80 -12.50
N GLU A 75 9.00 -2.02 -11.97
CA GLU A 75 9.82 -1.10 -12.75
C GLU A 75 11.29 -1.06 -12.31
N GLU A 76 12.16 -0.59 -13.20
CA GLU A 76 13.61 -0.47 -12.95
C GLU A 76 13.99 0.91 -12.38
N CYS A 77 13.23 1.94 -12.75
CA CYS A 77 13.40 3.33 -12.37
C CYS A 77 12.05 4.06 -12.36
N ASP A 78 12.01 5.27 -11.80
CA ASP A 78 10.91 6.21 -11.92
C ASP A 78 11.49 7.62 -11.72
N ASP A 79 11.24 8.54 -12.66
CA ASP A 79 11.68 9.95 -12.58
C ASP A 79 10.50 10.94 -12.44
N GLY A 80 9.35 10.42 -12.00
CA GLY A 80 8.13 11.17 -11.71
C GLY A 80 7.36 11.61 -12.94
N ASN A 81 7.68 11.07 -14.12
CA ASN A 81 6.91 11.28 -15.33
C ASN A 81 7.09 10.14 -16.37
N GLN A 82 6.50 10.28 -17.56
CA GLN A 82 6.55 9.27 -18.64
C GLN A 82 7.18 9.87 -19.91
N ALA A 83 8.10 10.81 -19.77
CA ALA A 83 8.92 11.26 -20.89
C ALA A 83 10.07 10.27 -21.13
N ASP A 84 10.58 10.26 -22.36
CA ASP A 84 11.82 9.55 -22.66
C ASP A 84 12.98 10.56 -22.63
N GLY A 85 14.15 10.12 -22.22
CA GLY A 85 15.41 10.86 -22.29
C GLY A 85 15.74 11.74 -21.07
N ASP A 86 15.00 11.63 -19.97
CA ASP A 86 15.21 12.39 -18.72
C ASP A 86 15.69 11.56 -17.53
N GLY A 87 15.93 10.27 -17.72
CA GLY A 87 16.57 9.40 -16.74
C GLY A 87 15.88 8.06 -16.61
N CYS A 88 14.57 8.05 -16.79
CA CYS A 88 13.75 6.86 -16.89
C CYS A 88 12.91 6.92 -18.17
N SER A 89 12.69 5.78 -18.84
CA SER A 89 11.87 5.80 -20.05
C SER A 89 10.38 5.89 -19.73
N ALA A 90 9.54 6.19 -20.72
CA ALA A 90 8.09 6.11 -20.60
C ALA A 90 7.56 4.70 -20.25
N SER A 91 8.42 3.68 -20.32
CA SER A 91 8.14 2.30 -19.91
C SER A 91 8.84 1.89 -18.61
N CYS A 92 9.34 2.88 -17.87
CA CYS A 92 10.11 2.75 -16.64
C CYS A 92 11.26 1.73 -16.70
N ALA A 93 11.98 1.78 -17.82
CA ALA A 93 13.23 1.07 -18.02
C ALA A 93 14.40 2.05 -17.92
N ASP A 94 15.53 1.56 -17.40
CA ASP A 94 16.74 2.37 -17.28
C ASP A 94 17.21 2.81 -18.67
N GLU A 95 17.29 4.12 -18.91
CA GLU A 95 17.77 4.66 -20.19
C GLU A 95 19.30 4.65 -20.32
N GLY A 96 19.99 4.14 -19.30
CA GLY A 96 21.45 3.92 -19.26
C GLY A 96 22.30 5.19 -19.37
N GLN A 97 21.67 6.37 -19.41
CA GLN A 97 22.33 7.65 -19.58
C GLN A 97 22.03 8.51 -18.36
N GLY A 98 22.98 8.53 -17.43
CA GLY A 98 22.94 9.36 -16.24
C GLY A 98 22.70 10.84 -16.59
N GLY A 99 21.45 11.25 -16.51
CA GLY A 99 21.04 12.64 -16.48
C GLY A 99 21.55 13.26 -15.19
N ALA A 100 22.72 13.88 -15.25
CA ALA A 100 23.17 14.82 -14.23
C ALA A 100 22.17 15.99 -14.21
N GLY A 101 21.13 15.87 -13.37
CA GLY A 101 19.98 16.77 -13.40
C GLY A 101 19.17 16.92 -12.11
N GLY A 102 19.61 16.38 -10.97
CA GLY A 102 19.37 16.92 -9.62
C GLY A 102 17.94 17.02 -9.06
N GLY A 103 17.67 16.18 -8.05
CA GLY A 103 16.69 16.40 -6.98
C GLY A 103 15.72 15.23 -6.84
N GLY A 104 16.04 14.16 -6.11
CA GLY A 104 16.11 14.24 -4.65
C GLY A 104 14.71 14.12 -4.05
N GLY A 105 14.11 12.93 -4.13
CA GLY A 105 12.87 12.56 -3.46
C GLY A 105 13.05 11.27 -2.67
N ALA A 106 13.92 11.30 -1.65
CA ALA A 106 13.75 10.36 -0.55
C ALA A 106 12.50 10.79 0.23
N GLY A 107 11.46 9.98 0.18
CA GLY A 107 10.31 10.04 1.07
C GLY A 107 9.49 8.78 0.83
N GLY A 108 9.63 7.68 1.56
CA GLY A 108 10.09 7.56 2.92
C GLY A 108 9.00 6.78 3.66
N ALA A 109 9.29 5.53 4.01
CA ALA A 109 8.51 4.78 4.97
C ALA A 109 8.22 5.65 6.21
N GLY A 110 6.95 5.84 6.51
CA GLY A 110 6.44 6.44 7.75
C GLY A 110 5.10 5.79 8.05
N GLY A 111 5.01 4.73 8.84
CA GLY A 111 5.69 4.53 10.11
C GLY A 111 4.80 5.06 11.23
N ALA A 112 4.21 4.13 11.97
CA ALA A 112 3.33 4.34 13.11
C ALA A 112 3.82 5.42 14.10
N GLY A 113 2.94 6.37 14.43
CA GLY A 113 3.00 7.17 15.66
C GLY A 113 1.84 6.77 16.57
N GLY A 114 1.94 6.71 17.89
CA GLY A 114 3.02 7.03 18.82
C GLY A 114 2.46 7.20 20.24
N ALA A 115 3.23 6.80 21.25
CA ALA A 115 3.15 7.30 22.63
C ALA A 115 4.55 7.08 23.24
N GLY A 116 5.42 8.11 23.29
CA GLY A 116 5.70 8.92 24.49
C GLY A 116 6.33 8.08 25.61
N GLY A 117 7.57 8.24 26.09
CA GLY A 117 8.47 9.39 26.14
C GLY A 117 8.94 9.60 27.59
N ALA A 118 10.20 9.25 27.91
CA ALA A 118 11.07 9.73 29.02
C ALA A 118 12.41 8.95 28.91
N GLY A 119 13.55 9.51 28.48
CA GLY A 119 14.37 10.51 29.18
C GLY A 119 14.82 9.96 30.55
N GLY A 120 16.07 9.62 30.89
CA GLY A 120 17.40 9.91 30.36
C GLY A 120 18.33 10.30 31.54
N ALA A 121 19.57 9.79 31.53
CA ALA A 121 20.81 10.28 32.18
C ALA A 121 21.31 9.73 33.54
N GLY A 122 22.62 9.37 33.53
CA GLY A 122 23.61 9.44 34.62
C GLY A 122 23.67 8.22 35.56
N GLY A 123 24.74 7.42 35.71
CA GLY A 123 26.16 7.68 35.52
C GLY A 123 26.80 8.18 36.83
N ASP A 124 27.23 7.27 37.71
CA ASP A 124 28.35 7.51 38.63
C ASP A 124 28.86 6.20 39.25
N ALA A 125 30.19 6.08 39.26
CA ALA A 125 30.96 5.00 39.83
C ALA A 125 31.35 5.33 41.28
N GLY A 126 31.43 4.31 42.14
CA GLY A 126 32.26 4.36 43.34
C GLY A 126 31.54 4.03 44.65
N ALA A 127 31.88 2.87 45.20
CA ALA A 127 32.06 2.63 46.64
C ALA A 127 33.03 1.47 46.82
#